data_AF-A0A6A4W557-F1
#
_entry.id   AF-A0A6A4W557-F1
#
_cell.length_a   1.000
_cell.length_b   1.000
_cell.length_c   1.000
_cell.angle_alpha   90.00
_cell.angle_beta   90.00
_cell.angle_gamma   90.00
#
_symmetry.space_group_name_H-M   'P 1'
#
loop_
_entity.id
_entity.type
_entity.pdbx_description
1 polymer ?
#
loop_
_entity_poly.entity_id
_entity_poly.type
_entity_poly.pdbx_seq_one_letter_code
_entity_poly.pdbx_strand_id
1 'polypeptide(L)'
;MSSPLGSPGAAAWRLEAEAVVADIAPHVAFAAPSSLPGDSSGTYLNITTLEGRQMTVRVSAGGFSICGDGHDSCGGTSEGDTPLSSQGGGGADGKVYETPYALLNDVSPAYTAAFSRALVDRLGQLAENGSDDEEREEERGKEQNDGGERSGEVKDGGMNSAKEDGLTNMNSSETT
;
A
#
# COMPACT_ATOMS: atom_id res chain seq x y z
N MET A 1 -14.79 17.51 40.56
CA MET A 1 -13.77 16.48 40.30
C MET A 1 -13.99 16.02 38.86
N SER A 2 -13.37 16.68 37.88
CA SER A 2 -13.52 16.27 36.47
C SER A 2 -12.62 15.08 36.21
N SER A 3 -13.22 13.96 35.82
CA SER A 3 -12.51 12.75 35.43
C SER A 3 -11.66 13.00 34.16
N PRO A 4 -10.47 12.40 34.03
CA PRO A 4 -9.62 12.50 32.85
C PRO A 4 -10.06 11.46 31.80
N LEU A 5 -11.34 11.47 31.43
CA LEU A 5 -11.79 10.73 30.26
C LEU A 5 -11.45 11.61 29.06
N GLY A 6 -10.37 11.24 28.36
CA GLY A 6 -10.00 11.88 27.11
C GLY A 6 -11.24 12.05 26.23
N SER A 7 -11.42 13.26 25.71
CA SER A 7 -12.56 13.58 24.85
C SER A 7 -12.67 12.53 23.74
N PRO A 8 -13.88 12.07 23.35
CA PRO A 8 -14.06 11.08 22.29
C PRO A 8 -13.33 11.45 20.99
N GLY A 9 -13.12 12.74 20.72
CA GLY A 9 -12.31 13.21 19.60
C GLY A 9 -10.82 12.84 19.70
N ALA A 10 -10.25 12.84 20.90
CA ALA A 10 -8.82 12.52 21.10
C ALA A 10 -8.50 11.05 20.78
N ALA A 11 -9.43 10.13 21.05
CA ALA A 11 -9.26 8.72 20.70
C ALA A 11 -9.29 8.48 19.18
N ALA A 12 -10.18 9.19 18.46
CA ALA A 12 -10.24 9.12 16.99
C ALA A 12 -8.97 9.67 16.35
N TRP A 13 -8.47 10.81 16.82
CA TRP A 13 -7.21 11.38 16.33
C TRP A 13 -6.00 10.48 16.59
N ARG A 14 -6.00 9.73 17.70
CA ARG A 14 -4.94 8.75 17.96
C ARG A 14 -4.94 7.61 16.96
N LEU A 15 -6.11 7.10 16.57
CA LEU A 15 -6.22 6.08 15.52
C LEU A 15 -5.74 6.63 14.17
N GLU A 16 -6.09 7.89 13.85
CA GLU A 16 -5.60 8.57 12.64
C GLU A 16 -4.07 8.68 12.64
N ALA A 17 -3.48 9.06 13.77
CA ALA A 17 -2.03 9.09 13.93
C ALA A 17 -1.39 7.70 13.69
N GLU A 18 -1.98 6.63 14.22
CA GLU A 18 -1.49 5.27 14.00
C GLU A 18 -1.57 4.86 12.52
N ALA A 19 -2.64 5.23 11.83
CA ALA A 19 -2.78 5.00 10.39
C ALA A 19 -1.72 5.76 9.58
N VAL A 20 -1.47 7.04 9.91
CA VAL A 20 -0.42 7.83 9.27
C VAL A 20 0.96 7.22 9.52
N VAL A 21 1.24 6.79 10.76
CA VAL A 21 2.52 6.14 11.11
C VAL A 21 2.73 4.88 10.28
N ALA A 22 1.71 4.04 10.15
CA ALA A 22 1.79 2.81 9.36
C ALA A 22 2.08 3.10 7.88
N ASP A 23 1.51 4.18 7.34
CA ASP A 23 1.67 4.60 5.94
C ASP A 23 3.09 5.12 5.67
N ILE A 24 3.63 5.96 6.55
CA ILE A 24 4.95 6.59 6.32
C ILE A 24 6.14 5.79 6.85
N ALA A 25 5.93 4.78 7.70
CA ALA A 25 7.01 3.99 8.32
C ALA A 25 8.07 3.48 7.32
N PRO A 26 7.74 3.03 6.09
CA PRO A 26 8.74 2.58 5.11
C PRO A 26 9.66 3.70 4.58
N HIS A 27 9.27 4.96 4.79
CA HIS A 27 9.86 6.14 4.15
C HIS A 27 10.68 7.01 5.12
N VAL A 28 10.71 6.64 6.40
CA VAL A 28 11.40 7.37 7.48
C VAL A 28 12.22 6.41 8.33
N ALA A 29 13.16 6.91 9.12
CA ALA A 29 13.93 6.06 10.04
C ALA A 29 13.10 5.63 11.26
N PHE A 30 12.18 6.49 11.72
CA PHE A 30 11.27 6.20 12.82
C PHE A 30 10.01 7.06 12.71
N ALA A 31 8.86 6.48 13.05
CA ALA A 31 7.61 7.21 13.26
C ALA A 31 6.80 6.55 14.39
N ALA A 32 6.19 7.37 15.24
CA ALA A 32 5.29 6.90 16.29
C ALA A 32 4.31 8.01 16.72
N PRO A 33 3.14 7.66 17.28
CA PRO A 33 2.33 8.63 18.01
C PRO A 33 3.14 9.26 19.15
N SER A 34 3.05 10.57 19.31
CA SER A 34 3.74 11.29 20.38
C SER A 34 3.09 11.02 21.74
N SER A 35 3.85 11.21 22.82
CA SER A 35 3.35 11.18 24.19
C SER A 35 2.63 12.47 24.61
N LEU A 36 2.67 13.52 23.76
CA LEU A 36 1.97 14.78 24.01
C LEU A 36 0.45 14.60 24.03
N PRO A 37 -0.27 15.32 24.92
CA PRO A 37 -1.72 15.23 24.99
C PRO A 37 -2.36 15.82 23.74
N GLY A 38 -3.09 14.99 23.00
CA GLY A 38 -4.01 15.44 21.95
C GLY A 38 -5.34 15.95 22.53
N ASP A 39 -6.13 16.60 21.69
CA ASP A 39 -7.46 17.11 22.01
C ASP A 39 -8.48 16.72 20.91
N SER A 40 -9.67 17.33 20.91
CA SER A 40 -10.67 17.08 19.86
C SER A 40 -10.32 17.66 18.50
N SER A 41 -9.34 18.56 18.41
CA SER A 41 -8.87 19.23 17.19
C SER A 41 -7.69 18.52 16.53
N GLY A 42 -6.96 17.67 17.26
CA GLY A 42 -5.81 16.97 16.71
C GLY A 42 -4.99 16.19 17.72
N THR A 43 -3.91 15.58 17.22
CA THR A 43 -2.91 14.84 17.99
C THR A 43 -1.50 15.15 17.48
N TYR A 44 -0.49 14.48 18.01
CA TYR A 44 0.91 14.70 17.68
C TYR A 44 1.60 13.40 17.26
N LEU A 45 2.57 13.51 16.35
CA LEU A 45 3.41 12.44 15.83
C LEU A 45 4.88 12.79 16.03
N ASN A 46 5.69 11.80 16.38
CA ASN A 46 7.13 11.88 16.36
C ASN A 46 7.65 11.25 15.08
N ILE A 47 8.55 11.94 14.39
CA ILE A 47 9.18 11.46 13.16
C ILE A 47 10.69 11.63 13.28
N THR A 48 11.44 10.63 12.82
CA THR A 48 12.86 10.74 12.52
C THR A 48 13.06 10.43 11.04
N THR A 49 13.56 11.40 10.29
CA THR A 49 13.81 11.24 8.85
C THR A 49 14.98 10.28 8.60
N LEU A 50 15.19 9.85 7.35
CA LEU A 50 16.23 8.88 6.98
C LEU A 50 17.66 9.38 7.26
N GLU A 51 17.87 10.70 7.24
CA GLU A 51 19.12 11.38 7.60
C GLU A 51 19.24 11.70 9.11
N GLY A 52 18.29 11.25 9.93
CA GLY A 52 18.35 11.36 11.39
C GLY A 52 17.77 12.65 11.98
N ARG A 53 17.07 13.48 11.17
CA ARG A 53 16.41 14.68 11.69
C ARG A 53 15.17 14.30 12.48
N GLN A 54 15.11 14.70 13.74
CA GLN A 54 13.95 14.47 14.61
C GLN A 54 12.99 15.66 14.54
N MET A 55 11.70 15.40 14.69
CA MET A 55 10.67 16.43 14.80
C MET A 55 9.41 15.89 15.44
N THR A 56 8.63 16.79 16.05
CA THR A 56 7.25 16.55 16.42
C THR A 56 6.33 17.29 15.46
N VAL A 57 5.30 16.60 14.98
CA VAL A 57 4.33 17.09 14.01
C VAL A 57 2.95 17.05 14.63
N ARG A 58 2.22 18.17 14.59
CA ARG A 58 0.80 18.21 14.92
C ARG A 58 -0.02 17.73 13.71
N VAL A 59 -0.93 16.82 13.96
CA VAL A 59 -1.94 16.31 13.02
C VAL A 59 -3.29 16.89 13.41
N SER A 60 -3.94 17.59 12.50
CA SER A 60 -5.28 18.16 12.70
C SER A 60 -6.09 18.06 11.42
N ALA A 61 -7.35 18.49 11.47
CA ALA A 61 -8.20 18.59 10.28
C ALA A 61 -7.62 19.56 9.22
N GLY A 62 -6.74 20.49 9.61
CA GLY A 62 -6.05 21.39 8.69
C GLY A 62 -4.84 20.77 7.99
N GLY A 63 -4.39 19.59 8.44
CA GLY A 63 -3.22 18.88 7.90
C GLY A 63 -2.11 18.69 8.95
N PHE A 64 -0.86 18.74 8.47
CA PHE A 64 0.35 18.43 9.22
C PHE A 64 1.19 19.68 9.42
N SER A 65 1.65 19.95 10.63
CA SER A 65 2.53 21.09 10.91
C SER A 65 3.61 20.72 11.91
N ILE A 66 4.84 21.17 11.68
CA ILE A 66 5.94 20.92 12.61
C ILE A 66 5.78 21.85 13.80
N CYS A 67 5.84 21.28 15.01
CA CYS A 67 5.65 22.04 16.24
C CYS A 67 6.86 21.97 17.19
N GLY A 68 7.82 21.07 16.94
CA GLY A 68 9.08 21.03 17.66
C GLY A 68 10.18 20.28 16.91
N ASP A 69 11.42 20.59 17.29
CA ASP A 69 12.66 20.11 16.68
C ASP A 69 13.20 18.81 17.30
N GLY A 70 12.51 18.28 18.31
CA GLY A 70 12.74 16.96 18.91
C GLY A 70 11.45 16.17 19.05
N HIS A 71 11.55 14.91 19.45
CA HIS A 71 10.39 14.10 19.82
C HIS A 71 9.74 14.62 21.09
N ASP A 72 8.41 14.56 21.14
CA ASP A 72 7.59 15.02 22.26
C ASP A 72 7.88 16.47 22.68
N SER A 73 8.30 17.30 21.71
CA SER A 73 8.57 18.72 21.93
C SER A 73 7.58 19.54 21.10
N CYS A 74 6.92 20.50 21.74
CA CYS A 74 6.03 21.43 21.05
C CYS A 74 6.17 22.81 21.68
N GLY A 75 6.73 23.76 20.94
CA GLY A 75 6.90 25.14 21.38
C GLY A 75 5.59 25.91 21.30
N GLY A 76 4.75 25.82 22.34
CA GLY A 76 3.52 26.61 22.46
C GLY A 76 2.28 25.78 22.79
N THR A 77 2.22 25.25 24.02
CA THR A 77 1.05 24.53 24.56
C THR A 77 -0.01 25.47 25.14
N SER A 78 -0.19 26.67 24.61
CA SER A 78 -1.28 27.55 25.05
C SER A 78 -2.50 27.38 24.17
N GLU A 79 -3.49 26.71 24.76
CA GLU A 79 -4.93 26.72 24.48
C GLU A 79 -5.36 27.89 23.58
N GLY A 80 -5.72 27.60 22.32
CA GLY A 80 -6.27 28.60 21.41
C GLY A 80 -5.64 28.55 20.03
N ASP A 81 -6.29 27.78 19.17
CA ASP A 81 -6.34 27.94 17.72
C ASP A 81 -5.64 29.20 17.18
N THR A 82 -4.38 29.07 16.76
CA THR A 82 -3.78 29.72 15.60
C THR A 82 -2.35 29.20 15.45
N PRO A 83 -1.87 28.90 14.23
CA PRO A 83 -0.44 28.69 14.02
C PRO A 83 0.26 29.98 14.42
N LEU A 84 1.10 29.91 15.46
CA LEU A 84 1.87 31.02 16.00
C LEU A 84 2.82 31.54 14.92
N SER A 85 2.30 32.39 14.07
CA SER A 85 3.06 33.27 13.22
C SER A 85 3.58 34.37 14.13
N SER A 86 4.90 34.47 14.26
CA SER A 86 5.65 35.56 14.90
C SER A 86 6.07 35.35 16.36
N GLN A 87 7.41 35.33 16.49
CA GLN A 87 8.24 35.60 17.67
C GLN A 87 8.40 34.51 18.75
N GLY A 88 9.54 33.82 18.63
CA GLY A 88 10.41 33.64 19.79
C GLY A 88 10.75 32.21 20.18
N GLY A 89 11.50 31.51 19.33
CA GLY A 89 12.32 30.36 19.76
C GLY A 89 11.76 28.98 19.41
N GLY A 90 12.33 28.36 18.37
CA GLY A 90 12.29 26.91 18.16
C GLY A 90 11.30 26.40 17.11
N GLY A 91 11.64 26.59 15.82
CA GLY A 91 11.36 25.59 14.78
C GLY A 91 9.91 25.33 14.37
N ALA A 92 9.16 26.36 13.96
CA ALA A 92 7.94 26.18 13.17
C ALA A 92 7.71 27.44 12.33
N ASP A 93 7.89 27.36 11.02
CA ASP A 93 7.56 28.41 10.04
C ASP A 93 6.04 28.60 9.86
N GLY A 94 5.22 27.96 10.71
CA GLY A 94 3.76 28.00 10.65
C GLY A 94 3.19 27.31 9.42
N LYS A 95 4.03 26.59 8.66
CA LYS A 95 3.62 25.92 7.43
C LYS A 95 2.78 24.69 7.75
N VAL A 96 1.65 24.60 7.07
CA VAL A 96 0.74 23.46 7.13
C VAL A 96 0.82 22.72 5.81
N TYR A 97 1.01 21.40 5.89
CA TYR A 97 1.09 20.50 4.75
C TYR A 97 -0.19 19.69 4.68
N GLU A 98 -0.73 19.48 3.47
CA GLU A 98 -1.97 18.71 3.29
C GLU A 98 -1.78 17.21 3.59
N THR A 99 -0.61 16.67 3.27
CA THR A 99 -0.31 15.24 3.40
C THR A 99 1.02 15.04 4.11
N PRO A 100 1.25 13.89 4.77
CA PRO A 100 2.53 13.63 5.41
C PRO A 100 3.66 13.51 4.37
N TYR A 101 3.35 13.10 3.14
CA TYR A 101 4.30 13.05 2.02
C TYR A 101 4.75 14.44 1.57
N ALA A 102 3.84 15.43 1.52
CA ALA A 102 4.20 16.80 1.20
C ALA A 102 5.15 17.39 2.25
N LEU A 103 4.92 17.05 3.53
CA LEU A 103 5.85 17.38 4.62
C LEU A 103 7.21 16.70 4.40
N LEU A 104 7.24 15.38 4.21
CA LEU A 104 8.48 14.62 4.04
C LEU A 104 9.31 15.08 2.84
N ASN A 105 8.65 15.41 1.72
CA ASN A 105 9.31 15.93 0.52
C ASN A 105 10.00 17.28 0.75
N ASP A 106 9.48 18.09 1.67
CA ASP A 106 10.05 19.41 1.99
C ASP A 106 11.19 19.30 3.03
N VAL A 107 11.07 18.37 3.98
CA VAL A 107 11.97 18.33 5.15
C VAL A 107 13.03 17.23 5.13
N SER A 108 12.92 16.26 4.22
CA SER A 108 13.86 15.14 4.08
C SER A 108 14.33 14.99 2.63
N PRO A 109 15.49 15.55 2.25
CA PRO A 109 16.10 15.27 0.96
C PRO A 109 16.36 13.77 0.72
N ALA A 110 16.65 13.01 1.78
CA ALA A 110 16.85 11.57 1.69
C ALA A 110 15.56 10.82 1.31
N TYR A 111 14.39 11.29 1.75
CA TYR A 111 13.10 10.76 1.33
C TYR A 111 12.91 10.90 -0.20
N THR A 112 13.14 12.09 -0.75
CA THR A 112 13.00 12.33 -2.21
C THR A 112 13.96 11.43 -3.00
N ALA A 113 15.21 11.30 -2.55
CA ALA A 113 16.19 10.41 -3.18
C ALA A 113 15.73 8.94 -3.13
N ALA A 114 15.29 8.45 -1.97
CA ALA A 114 14.83 7.08 -1.80
C ALA A 114 13.59 6.79 -2.66
N PHE A 115 12.62 7.70 -2.69
CA PHE A 115 11.42 7.58 -3.50
C PHE A 115 11.76 7.53 -5.01
N SER A 116 12.63 8.42 -5.47
CA SER A 116 13.06 8.46 -6.88
C SER A 116 13.75 7.16 -7.29
N ARG A 117 14.60 6.60 -6.42
CA ARG A 117 15.28 5.33 -6.66
C ARG A 117 14.29 4.17 -6.72
N ALA A 118 13.34 4.09 -5.78
CA ALA A 118 12.31 3.05 -5.78
C ALA A 118 11.47 3.10 -7.08
N LEU A 119 11.18 4.30 -7.58
CA LEU A 119 10.48 4.48 -8.85
C LEU A 119 11.31 3.97 -10.04
N VAL A 120 12.60 4.33 -10.11
CA VAL A 120 13.51 3.86 -11.17
C VAL A 120 13.65 2.34 -11.14
N ASP A 121 13.84 1.76 -9.96
CA ASP A 121 13.96 0.30 -9.78
C ASP A 121 12.69 -0.42 -10.27
N ARG A 122 11.51 0.14 -10.00
CA ARG A 122 10.25 -0.46 -10.45
C ARG A 122 10.04 -0.33 -11.96
N LEU A 123 10.44 0.80 -12.55
CA LEU A 123 10.39 1.00 -14.01
C LEU A 123 11.35 0.04 -14.72
N GLY A 124 12.54 -0.21 -14.16
CA GLY A 124 13.49 -1.20 -14.67
C GLY A 124 12.88 -2.60 -14.72
N GLN A 125 12.27 -3.05 -13.62
CA GLN A 125 11.60 -4.36 -13.54
C GLN A 125 10.48 -4.52 -14.57
N LEU A 126 9.72 -3.45 -14.86
CA LEU A 126 8.67 -3.50 -15.87
C LEU A 126 9.24 -3.60 -17.30
N ALA A 127 10.36 -2.92 -17.56
CA ALA A 127 11.02 -2.99 -18.86
C ALA A 127 11.63 -4.38 -19.12
N GLU A 128 12.25 -4.99 -18.12
CA GLU A 128 12.82 -6.35 -18.21
C GLU A 128 11.72 -7.41 -18.39
N ASN A 129 10.62 -7.31 -17.64
CA ASN A 129 9.51 -8.27 -17.74
C ASN A 129 8.69 -8.14 -19.04
N GLY A 130 8.80 -7.01 -19.76
CA GLY A 130 8.10 -6.79 -21.04
C GLY A 130 8.81 -7.38 -22.25
N SER A 131 10.09 -7.75 -22.13
CA SER A 131 10.89 -8.36 -23.20
C SER A 131 10.76 -9.88 -23.30
N ASP A 132 10.16 -10.55 -22.32
CA ASP A 132 10.02 -12.02 -22.29
C ASP A 132 8.80 -12.53 -23.10
N ASP A 133 7.88 -11.65 -23.50
CA ASP A 133 6.68 -12.02 -24.26
C ASP A 133 6.94 -12.23 -25.77
N GLU A 134 8.07 -11.76 -26.31
CA GLU A 134 8.38 -11.87 -27.75
C GLU A 134 9.09 -13.19 -28.15
N GLU A 135 9.68 -13.95 -27.20
CA GLU A 135 10.39 -15.21 -27.53
C GLU A 135 9.49 -16.46 -27.56
N ARG A 136 8.21 -16.37 -27.17
CA ARG A 136 7.31 -17.56 -27.06
C ARG A 136 6.55 -17.92 -28.33
N GLU A 137 6.63 -17.13 -29.40
CA GLU A 137 5.88 -17.38 -30.66
C GLU A 137 6.67 -18.12 -31.76
N GLU A 138 8.01 -18.25 -31.70
CA GLU A 138 8.78 -18.88 -32.77
C GLU A 138 8.87 -20.43 -32.72
N GLU A 139 8.57 -21.08 -31.60
CA GLU A 139 8.78 -22.54 -31.45
C GLU A 139 7.60 -23.41 -31.97
N ARG A 140 6.54 -22.82 -32.53
CA ARG A 140 5.31 -23.54 -32.94
C ARG A 140 5.20 -23.87 -34.44
N GLY A 141 6.23 -23.56 -35.25
CA GLY A 141 6.15 -23.61 -36.72
C GLY A 141 6.85 -24.77 -37.44
N LYS A 142 7.50 -25.71 -36.75
CA LYS A 142 8.39 -26.72 -37.39
C LYS A 142 7.97 -28.17 -37.19
N GLU A 143 6.69 -28.50 -37.35
CA GLU A 143 6.26 -29.90 -37.55
C GLU A 143 5.12 -29.92 -38.57
N GLN A 144 5.48 -29.98 -39.86
CA GLN A 144 4.69 -30.57 -40.95
C GLN A 144 5.36 -30.27 -42.28
N ASN A 145 6.36 -31.07 -42.65
CA ASN A 145 6.50 -31.53 -44.03
C ASN A 145 7.55 -32.66 -44.10
N ASP A 146 7.12 -33.92 -44.13
CA ASP A 146 7.84 -34.93 -44.90
C ASP A 146 6.94 -36.14 -45.21
N GLY A 147 6.81 -36.44 -46.51
CA GLY A 147 6.72 -37.81 -47.02
C GLY A 147 5.34 -38.47 -47.12
N GLY A 148 4.69 -38.33 -48.28
CA GLY A 148 3.72 -39.32 -48.76
C GLY A 148 4.40 -40.51 -49.46
N GLU A 149 3.82 -41.71 -49.36
CA GLU A 149 3.38 -42.56 -50.49
C GLU A 149 3.01 -44.01 -50.08
N ARG A 150 1.70 -44.30 -50.17
CA ARG A 150 1.00 -45.39 -50.88
C ARG A 150 1.36 -46.89 -50.73
N SER A 151 0.27 -47.65 -50.53
CA SER A 151 -0.11 -48.99 -51.04
C SER A 151 0.06 -50.24 -50.15
N GLY A 152 -1.05 -50.97 -49.97
CA GLY A 152 -1.08 -52.36 -49.52
C GLY A 152 -2.44 -52.77 -48.94
N GLU A 153 -3.17 -53.63 -49.65
CA GLU A 153 -4.59 -53.96 -49.52
C GLU A 153 -4.86 -55.30 -48.78
N VAL A 154 -6.04 -55.41 -48.14
CA VAL A 154 -6.87 -56.60 -47.74
C VAL A 154 -6.28 -57.70 -46.82
N LYS A 155 -7.01 -58.35 -45.89
CA LYS A 155 -8.37 -58.93 -45.99
C LYS A 155 -8.90 -59.46 -44.64
N ASP A 156 -10.23 -59.43 -44.52
CA ASP A 156 -11.17 -60.40 -43.91
C ASP A 156 -11.16 -60.78 -42.42
N GLY A 157 -12.36 -60.68 -41.83
CA GLY A 157 -12.97 -61.83 -41.14
C GLY A 157 -13.42 -61.57 -39.70
N GLY A 158 -14.74 -61.49 -39.48
CA GLY A 158 -15.30 -61.74 -38.15
C GLY A 158 -16.61 -61.03 -37.82
N MET A 159 -17.71 -61.38 -38.50
CA MET A 159 -19.06 -61.14 -38.01
C MET A 159 -19.26 -61.80 -36.64
N ASN A 160 -19.99 -61.15 -35.72
CA ASN A 160 -21.07 -61.80 -34.98
C ASN A 160 -22.05 -60.77 -34.42
N SER A 161 -23.32 -61.06 -34.71
CA SER A 161 -24.53 -60.33 -34.38
C SER A 161 -25.06 -60.66 -32.97
N ALA A 162 -26.13 -59.94 -32.61
CA ALA A 162 -27.08 -60.14 -31.51
C ALA A 162 -26.70 -59.40 -30.21
N LYS A 163 -27.62 -58.74 -29.48
CA LYS A 163 -29.09 -58.79 -29.49
C LYS A 163 -29.63 -57.55 -28.78
N GLU A 164 -30.79 -57.08 -29.22
CA GLU A 164 -31.68 -56.16 -28.50
C GLU A 164 -32.03 -56.70 -27.11
N ASP A 165 -32.20 -55.81 -26.12
CA ASP A 165 -33.50 -55.57 -25.46
C ASP A 165 -33.33 -54.58 -24.32
N GLY A 166 -34.27 -53.63 -24.25
CA GLY A 166 -34.25 -52.53 -23.30
C GLY A 166 -34.60 -52.91 -21.86
N LEU A 167 -34.54 -51.91 -20.98
CA LEU A 167 -35.50 -51.70 -19.91
C LEU A 167 -35.25 -50.32 -19.26
N THR A 168 -36.34 -49.57 -19.21
CA THR A 168 -36.56 -48.35 -18.45
C THR A 168 -36.19 -48.49 -16.98
N ASN A 169 -35.72 -47.42 -16.34
CA ASN A 169 -36.25 -47.10 -15.01
C ASN A 169 -36.21 -45.59 -14.71
N MET A 170 -37.40 -44.99 -14.77
CA MET A 170 -37.75 -43.81 -13.99
C MET A 170 -37.95 -44.27 -12.54
N ASN A 171 -37.45 -43.53 -11.54
CA ASN A 171 -38.31 -43.12 -10.43
C ASN A 171 -37.69 -42.01 -9.57
N SER A 172 -38.59 -41.09 -9.22
CA SER A 172 -38.55 -39.97 -8.30
C SER A 172 -38.34 -40.34 -6.83
N SER A 173 -37.86 -39.39 -6.03
CA SER A 173 -38.31 -39.00 -4.67
C SER A 173 -37.36 -37.87 -4.20
N GLU A 174 -37.74 -36.59 -4.05
CA GLU A 174 -38.74 -35.95 -3.17
C GLU A 174 -38.48 -36.14 -1.67
N THR A 175 -38.81 -35.10 -0.89
CA THR A 175 -38.82 -34.94 0.58
C THR A 175 -37.46 -34.57 1.20
N THR A 176 -37.28 -33.49 1.99
CA THR A 176 -38.15 -32.64 2.81
C THR A 176 -37.56 -31.23 2.89
#